data_AF-A0A2M9SZN2-F1
#
_entry.id   AF-A0A2M9SZN2-F1
#
_cell.length_a   1.000
_cell.length_b   1.000
_cell.length_c   1.000
_cell.angle_alpha   90.00
_cell.angle_beta   90.00
_cell.angle_gamma   90.00
#
_symmetry.space_group_name_H-M   'P 1'
#
loop_
_entity.id
_entity.type
_entity.pdbx_description
1 polymer ?
#
loop_
_entity_poly.entity_id
_entity_poly.type
_entity_poly.pdbx_seq_one_letter_code
_entity_poly.pdbx_strand_id
1 'polypeptide(L)'
;MKAPALFLAHGSPMLAIEDHAYTSFLTKLGEGMSPKAIVVFTAHWMTRKPTVSAVEGTYEMIYDFSGFPRELYEVVYPARGSVEWAERVRERLAGVAEVAVD
;
A
#
# COMPACT_ATOMS: atom_id res chain seq x y z
N MET A 1 -12.89 -5.46 -17.00
CA MET A 1 -13.24 -4.18 -16.33
C MET A 1 -11.96 -3.44 -15.99
N LYS A 2 -11.96 -2.10 -16.06
CA LYS A 2 -10.85 -1.28 -15.53
C LYS A 2 -11.02 -1.19 -14.01
N ALA A 3 -9.94 -1.40 -13.25
CA ALA A 3 -9.95 -1.13 -11.82
C ALA A 3 -10.06 0.39 -11.58
N PRO A 4 -10.81 0.84 -10.56
CA PRO A 4 -10.88 2.26 -10.22
C PRO A 4 -9.57 2.75 -9.63
N ALA A 5 -9.29 4.05 -9.79
CA ALA A 5 -8.31 4.75 -8.96
C ALA A 5 -9.02 5.23 -7.69
N LEU A 6 -8.42 5.01 -6.53
CA LEU A 6 -8.99 5.36 -5.23
C LEU A 6 -8.07 6.34 -4.52
N PHE A 7 -8.68 7.34 -3.87
CA PHE A 7 -8.00 8.22 -2.92
C PHE A 7 -8.66 8.02 -1.56
N LEU A 8 -7.92 7.44 -0.62
CA LEU A 8 -8.40 7.04 0.70
C LEU A 8 -7.56 7.72 1.78
N ALA A 9 -8.21 8.23 2.83
CA ALA A 9 -7.50 8.76 3.98
C ALA A 9 -6.85 7.60 4.76
N HIS A 10 -5.55 7.67 5.02
CA HIS A 10 -4.83 6.62 5.76
C HIS A 10 -5.12 6.65 7.26
N GLY A 11 -5.53 7.81 7.81
CA GLY A 11 -5.96 7.95 9.20
C GLY A 11 -4.91 7.57 10.26
N SER A 12 -5.41 7.30 11.47
CA SER A 12 -4.62 6.75 12.58
C SER A 12 -4.33 5.27 12.36
N PRO A 13 -3.17 4.74 12.80
CA PRO A 13 -2.90 3.30 12.80
C PRO A 13 -3.99 2.45 13.47
N MET A 14 -4.72 3.03 14.42
CA MET A 14 -5.86 2.39 15.09
C MET A 14 -6.94 1.86 14.14
N LEU A 15 -7.04 2.38 12.91
CA LEU A 15 -7.95 1.88 11.89
C LEU A 15 -7.78 0.37 11.60
N ALA A 16 -6.62 -0.22 11.90
CA ALA A 16 -6.39 -1.65 11.74
C ALA A 16 -7.15 -2.52 12.75
N ILE A 17 -7.57 -1.95 13.89
CA ILE A 17 -8.21 -2.69 15.00
C ILE A 17 -9.54 -2.09 15.47
N GLU A 18 -9.89 -0.88 15.02
CA GLU A 18 -11.14 -0.21 15.37
C GLU A 18 -12.33 -0.66 14.53
N ASP A 19 -13.51 -0.71 15.16
CA ASP A 19 -14.78 -0.91 14.48
C ASP A 19 -15.63 0.35 14.51
N HIS A 20 -15.73 1.01 13.35
CA HIS A 20 -16.55 2.20 13.16
C HIS A 20 -16.95 2.35 11.68
N ALA A 21 -17.74 3.37 11.36
CA ALA A 21 -18.28 3.58 10.01
C ALA A 21 -17.22 3.58 8.89
N TYR A 22 -16.02 4.13 9.13
CA TYR A 22 -14.98 4.20 8.10
C TYR A 22 -14.26 2.85 7.87
N THR A 23 -13.89 2.09 8.90
CA THR A 23 -13.36 0.72 8.75
C THR A 23 -14.38 -0.22 8.11
N SER A 24 -15.66 -0.12 8.51
CA SER A 24 -16.77 -0.82 7.84
C SER A 24 -16.89 -0.48 6.35
N PHE A 25 -16.66 0.78 5.96
CA PHE A 25 -16.63 1.19 4.56
C PHE A 25 -15.45 0.57 3.80
N LEU A 26 -14.25 0.60 4.38
CA LEU A 26 -13.03 0.03 3.78
C LEU A 26 -13.17 -1.48 3.53
N THR A 27 -13.71 -2.22 4.51
CA THR A 27 -13.98 -3.67 4.36
C THR A 27 -14.91 -3.95 3.19
N LYS A 28 -16.06 -3.27 3.14
CA LYS A 28 -17.05 -3.44 2.04
C LYS A 28 -16.50 -3.04 0.68
N LEU A 29 -15.66 -2.00 0.63
CA LEU A 29 -15.00 -1.58 -0.61
C LEU A 29 -14.08 -2.68 -1.13
N GLY A 30 -13.30 -3.33 -0.25
CA GLY A 30 -12.39 -4.41 -0.60
C GLY A 30 -13.08 -5.68 -1.10
N GLU A 31 -14.23 -6.05 -0.51
CA GLU A 31 -15.00 -7.25 -0.89
C GLU A 31 -15.41 -7.27 -2.37
N GLY A 32 -15.65 -6.08 -2.97
CA GLY A 32 -16.03 -5.94 -4.37
C GLY A 32 -14.86 -5.92 -5.36
N MET A 33 -13.61 -6.01 -4.90
CA MET A 33 -12.42 -5.73 -5.71
C MET A 33 -11.46 -6.92 -5.74
N SER A 34 -11.18 -7.44 -6.96
CA SER A 34 -10.17 -8.48 -7.18
C SER A 34 -9.15 -8.07 -8.26
N PRO A 35 -8.37 -6.99 -8.06
CA PRO A 35 -7.39 -6.56 -9.04
C PRO A 35 -6.24 -7.57 -9.13
N LYS A 36 -5.57 -7.62 -10.30
CA LYS A 36 -4.35 -8.42 -10.48
C LYS A 36 -3.16 -7.86 -9.70
N ALA A 37 -3.17 -6.57 -9.42
CA ALA A 37 -2.17 -5.84 -8.66
C ALA A 37 -2.77 -4.56 -8.09
N ILE A 38 -2.24 -4.10 -6.95
CA ILE A 38 -2.54 -2.80 -6.35
C ILE A 38 -1.24 -1.99 -6.38
N VAL A 39 -1.31 -0.78 -6.93
CA VAL A 39 -0.19 0.18 -6.89
C VAL A 39 -0.55 1.23 -5.85
N VAL A 40 0.22 1.29 -4.76
CA VAL A 40 0.00 2.22 -3.65
C VAL A 40 0.92 3.42 -3.82
N PHE A 41 0.34 4.61 -3.86
CA PHE A 41 1.07 5.88 -3.70
C PHE A 41 0.87 6.35 -2.27
N THR A 42 1.96 6.46 -1.50
CA THR A 42 1.89 6.81 -0.07
C THR A 42 2.49 8.18 0.20
N ALA A 43 1.92 8.90 1.17
CA ALA A 43 2.44 10.17 1.65
C ALA A 43 3.70 10.01 2.54
N HIS A 44 3.94 8.81 3.07
CA HIS A 44 4.98 8.55 4.06
C HIS A 44 6.32 8.10 3.47
N TRP A 45 6.39 7.85 2.16
CA TRP A 45 7.64 7.48 1.48
C TRP A 45 8.03 8.56 0.48
N MET A 46 8.99 9.40 0.88
CA MET A 46 9.42 10.55 0.09
C MET A 46 10.85 10.37 -0.41
N THR A 47 10.99 10.39 -1.72
CA THR A 47 12.27 10.24 -2.43
C THR A 47 12.48 11.43 -3.38
N ARG A 48 13.73 11.68 -3.79
CA ARG A 48 14.05 12.81 -4.70
C ARG A 48 13.56 12.61 -6.13
N LYS A 49 13.39 11.37 -6.55
CA LYS A 49 12.87 10.94 -7.85
C LYS A 49 11.77 9.92 -7.58
N PRO A 50 10.76 9.78 -8.45
CA PRO A 50 9.81 8.68 -8.33
C PRO A 50 10.56 7.36 -8.13
N THR A 51 10.20 6.62 -7.09
CA THR A 51 10.81 5.34 -6.76
C THR A 51 9.72 4.29 -6.73
N VAL A 52 9.99 3.13 -7.33
CA VAL A 52 9.11 1.97 -7.28
C VAL A 52 9.80 0.92 -6.44
N SER A 53 9.12 0.43 -5.40
CA SER A 53 9.63 -0.69 -4.61
C SER A 53 9.34 -2.01 -5.34
N ALA A 54 10.32 -2.92 -5.36
CA ALA A 54 10.18 -4.22 -6.01
C ALA A 54 10.74 -5.36 -5.14
N VAL A 55 9.87 -6.02 -4.37
CA VAL A 55 10.24 -7.21 -3.58
C VAL A 55 9.72 -8.48 -4.25
N GLU A 56 10.59 -9.49 -4.38
CA GLU A 56 10.17 -10.85 -4.70
C GLU A 56 9.67 -11.54 -3.42
N GLY A 57 8.46 -12.08 -3.46
CA GLY A 57 7.85 -12.74 -2.30
C GLY A 57 7.04 -11.79 -1.41
N THR A 58 7.35 -11.74 -0.12
CA THR A 58 6.57 -11.00 0.89
C THR A 58 7.41 -9.85 1.44
N TYR A 59 6.82 -8.67 1.55
CA TYR A 59 7.44 -7.52 2.21
C TYR A 59 7.68 -7.78 3.70
N GLU A 60 8.81 -7.30 4.20
CA GLU A 60 9.01 -7.15 5.64
C GLU A 60 8.10 -6.03 6.16
N MET A 61 7.33 -6.34 7.21
CA MET A 61 6.47 -5.37 7.88
C MET A 61 7.24 -4.70 9.02
N ILE A 62 7.25 -3.37 9.03
CA ILE A 62 7.77 -2.55 10.12
C ILE A 62 6.62 -1.82 10.82
N TYR A 63 6.79 -1.54 12.12
CA TYR A 63 5.90 -0.65 12.87
C TYR A 63 6.58 0.70 13.00
N ASP A 64 6.26 1.64 12.12
CA ASP A 64 6.83 2.99 12.07
C ASP A 64 6.16 3.98 13.05
N PHE A 65 5.41 3.46 14.02
CA PHE A 65 4.68 4.23 15.04
C PHE A 65 4.90 3.67 16.46
N SER A 66 4.72 4.54 17.48
CA SER A 66 4.90 4.20 18.89
C SER A 66 3.75 4.74 19.76
N GLY A 67 3.57 4.15 20.95
CA GLY A 67 2.59 4.63 21.95
C GLY A 67 1.16 4.10 21.79
N PHE A 68 0.95 3.09 20.95
CA PHE A 68 -0.36 2.48 20.71
C PHE A 68 -0.59 1.22 21.57
N PRO A 69 -1.83 0.70 21.63
CA PRO A 69 -2.12 -0.56 22.31
C PRO A 69 -1.35 -1.75 21.72
N ARG A 70 -1.09 -2.77 22.53
CA ARG A 70 -0.30 -3.95 22.15
C ARG A 70 -0.90 -4.69 20.97
N GLU A 71 -2.21 -4.78 20.92
CA GLU A 71 -3.00 -5.47 19.89
C GLU A 71 -2.64 -4.98 18.49
N LEU A 72 -2.30 -3.69 18.35
CA LEU A 72 -1.91 -3.12 17.07
C LEU A 72 -0.54 -3.64 16.59
N TYR A 73 0.39 -3.91 17.51
CA TYR A 73 1.70 -4.49 17.23
C TYR A 73 1.66 -6.01 16.97
N GLU A 74 0.49 -6.63 17.14
CA GLU A 74 0.24 -8.04 16.82
C GLU A 74 -0.40 -8.20 15.43
N VAL A 75 -0.85 -7.11 14.80
CA VAL A 75 -1.41 -7.13 13.44
C VAL A 75 -0.30 -7.33 12.42
N VAL A 76 -0.34 -8.46 11.71
CA VAL A 76 0.61 -8.75 10.63
C VAL A 76 -0.11 -8.70 9.28
N TYR A 77 0.39 -7.86 8.37
CA TYR A 77 -0.06 -7.81 6.98
C TYR A 77 1.04 -8.32 6.04
N PRO A 78 1.00 -9.60 5.61
CA PRO A 78 2.02 -10.20 4.76
C PRO A 78 1.82 -9.77 3.30
N ALA A 79 2.07 -8.49 3.02
CA ALA A 79 1.92 -7.91 1.69
C ALA A 79 2.83 -8.63 0.69
N ARG A 80 2.25 -9.18 -0.38
CA ARG A 80 3.01 -9.82 -1.44
C ARG A 80 3.52 -8.78 -2.43
N GLY A 81 4.82 -8.74 -2.65
CA GLY A 81 5.43 -7.96 -3.71
C GLY A 81 5.23 -8.61 -5.07
N SER A 82 5.48 -7.81 -6.11
CA SER A 82 5.47 -8.29 -7.48
C SER A 82 6.44 -7.48 -8.33
N VAL A 83 7.60 -8.09 -8.61
CA VAL A 83 8.61 -7.50 -9.50
C VAL A 83 8.04 -7.27 -10.90
N GLU A 84 7.20 -8.19 -11.41
CA GLU A 84 6.55 -8.02 -12.72
C GLU A 84 5.71 -6.73 -12.77
N TRP A 85 4.86 -6.49 -11.77
CA TRP A 85 4.02 -5.29 -11.75
C TRP A 85 4.82 -4.02 -11.44
N ALA A 86 5.85 -4.11 -10.58
CA ALA A 86 6.76 -3.00 -10.32
C ALA A 86 7.47 -2.53 -11.60
N GLU A 87 7.99 -3.46 -12.41
CA GLU A 87 8.63 -3.13 -13.69
C GLU A 87 7.64 -2.48 -14.66
N ARG A 88 6.41 -3.00 -14.77
CA ARG A 88 5.36 -2.38 -15.61
C ARG A 88 5.03 -0.95 -15.16
N VAL A 89 5.08 -0.66 -13.86
CA VAL A 89 4.88 0.70 -13.34
C VAL A 89 6.07 1.58 -13.67
N ARG A 90 7.29 1.09 -13.44
CA ARG A 90 8.54 1.78 -13.75
C ARG A 90 8.60 2.17 -15.22
N GLU A 91 8.32 1.25 -16.13
CA GLU A 91 8.29 1.49 -17.59
C GLU A 91 7.29 2.60 -17.98
N ARG A 92 6.12 2.62 -17.35
CA ARG A 92 5.10 3.65 -17.62
C ARG A 92 5.51 5.02 -17.08
N LEU A 93 6.20 5.07 -15.95
CA LEU A 93 6.67 6.32 -15.35
C LEU A 93 7.95 6.84 -16.01
N ALA A 94 8.79 5.96 -16.57
CA ALA A 94 10.04 6.32 -17.25
C ALA A 94 9.81 7.22 -18.47
N GLY A 95 8.61 7.20 -19.06
CA GLY A 95 8.24 8.11 -20.15
C GLY A 95 8.07 9.58 -19.73
N VAL A 96 8.04 9.88 -18.43
CA VAL A 96 7.80 11.23 -17.90
C VAL A 96 8.81 11.70 -16.85
N ALA A 97 9.56 10.78 -16.23
CA ALA A 97 10.61 11.10 -15.25
C ALA A 97 11.66 9.99 -15.19
N GLU A 98 12.84 10.30 -14.63
CA GLU A 98 13.79 9.25 -14.24
C GLU A 98 13.25 8.54 -12.97
N VAL A 99 13.13 7.22 -13.02
CA VAL A 99 12.51 6.40 -11.97
C VAL A 99 13.56 5.49 -11.34
N ALA A 100 13.68 5.54 -10.01
CA ALA A 100 14.53 4.63 -9.25
C ALA A 100 13.77 3.36 -8.84
N VAL A 101 14.52 2.31 -8.52
CA VAL A 101 14.00 1.07 -7.92
C VAL A 101 14.64 0.91 -6.55
N ASP A 102 13.81 0.55 -5.57
CA ASP A 102 14.21 0.19 -4.20
C ASP A 102 13.97 -1.31 -3.96
#